data_AF-A0A171C2M4-F1
#
_entry.id   AF-A0A171C2M4-F1
#
_cell.length_a   1.000
_cell.length_b   1.000
_cell.length_c   1.000
_cell.angle_alpha   90.00
_cell.angle_beta   90.00
_cell.angle_gamma   90.00
#
_symmetry.space_group_name_H-M   'P 1'
#
loop_
_entity.id
_entity.type
_entity.pdbx_description
1 polymer ?
#
loop_
_entity_poly.entity_id
_entity_poly.type
_entity_poly.pdbx_seq_one_letter_code
_entity_poly.pdbx_strand_id
1 'polypeptide(L)'
;MTRRLHELDALRGFAICGIMVVNTWQHTLGHLEDPGRTPVDWAVENLLQGRFYPVFSFLFGLSFVLFLRSAAGRTPHPRLALLRRLAVLACFGAVHWAVNPGEVLLPYALFGMLVLLPASFLPRSAVLLLGVAVTAWAASLGGGFVAGGVFVVVLVPGLFLIGAALMEYRPPERLLLPAFLTSTAAGGWLVWLWNGTYATGLYTAAGLACATAYCTGLLLLLRTRLRGPLTAVLNPLGRMALTNYLVSTPVILLSLPLLTADPTRLSGVALAAAVLALQVAFSRWWLARFRYGPLEWVWRCLTWMERVPNRRIGSEP
;
A
#
# COMPACT_ATOMS: atom_id res chain seq x y z
N MET A 1 4.52 24.87 8.93
CA MET A 1 4.97 24.32 7.62
C MET A 1 4.40 22.91 7.38
N THR A 2 3.08 22.73 7.45
CA THR A 2 2.37 21.46 7.21
C THR A 2 1.58 21.56 5.91
N ARG A 3 2.30 21.70 4.78
CA ARG A 3 1.71 21.38 3.46
C ARG A 3 1.52 19.86 3.48
N ARG A 4 0.45 19.40 4.14
CA ARG A 4 0.07 17.97 4.17
C ARG A 4 0.03 17.53 2.73
N LEU A 5 0.77 16.45 2.42
CA LEU A 5 0.84 15.90 1.08
C LEU A 5 -0.50 15.22 0.79
N HIS A 6 -1.51 16.02 0.44
CA HIS A 6 -2.84 15.54 0.08
C HIS A 6 -2.76 14.47 -1.01
N GLU A 7 -1.80 14.59 -1.92
CA GLU A 7 -1.52 13.60 -2.96
C GLU A 7 -1.01 12.27 -2.38
N LEU A 8 -0.17 12.30 -1.35
CA LEU A 8 0.31 11.08 -0.68
C LEU A 8 -0.83 10.36 0.05
N ASP A 9 -1.67 11.13 0.74
CA ASP A 9 -2.86 10.58 1.40
C ASP A 9 -3.83 10.00 0.36
N ALA A 10 -4.04 10.66 -0.78
CA ALA A 10 -4.86 10.16 -1.88
C ALA A 10 -4.31 8.85 -2.47
N LEU A 11 -3.00 8.78 -2.74
CA LEU A 11 -2.33 7.59 -3.27
C LEU A 11 -2.45 6.40 -2.30
N ARG A 12 -2.28 6.63 -0.99
CA ARG A 12 -2.50 5.57 0.01
C ARG A 12 -3.96 5.14 0.07
N GLY A 13 -4.89 6.10 0.03
CA GLY A 13 -6.33 5.82 -0.02
C GLY A 13 -6.69 4.94 -1.22
N PHE A 14 -6.15 5.28 -2.38
CA PHE A 14 -6.32 4.52 -3.61
C PHE A 14 -5.71 3.11 -3.50
N ALA A 15 -4.54 2.98 -2.86
CA ALA A 15 -3.93 1.68 -2.61
C ALA A 15 -4.80 0.78 -1.72
N ILE A 16 -5.44 1.34 -0.68
CA ILE A 16 -6.35 0.60 0.19
C ILE A 16 -7.58 0.11 -0.57
N CYS A 17 -8.15 0.94 -1.47
CA CYS A 17 -9.27 0.51 -2.31
C CYS A 17 -8.93 -0.73 -3.12
N GLY A 18 -7.76 -0.74 -3.77
CA GLY A 18 -7.32 -1.91 -4.55
C GLY A 18 -7.03 -3.13 -3.68
N ILE A 19 -6.33 -2.95 -2.57
CA ILE A 19 -6.00 -4.05 -1.63
C ILE A 19 -7.28 -4.67 -1.04
N MET A 20 -8.32 -3.89 -0.75
CA MET A 20 -9.61 -4.42 -0.27
C MET A 20 -10.21 -5.42 -1.27
N VAL A 21 -10.26 -5.04 -2.55
CA VAL A 21 -10.82 -5.90 -3.60
C VAL A 21 -9.97 -7.16 -3.77
N VAL A 22 -8.65 -7.02 -3.81
CA VAL A 22 -7.71 -8.15 -3.96
C VAL A 22 -7.77 -9.10 -2.76
N ASN A 23 -7.84 -8.58 -1.53
CA ASN A 23 -7.92 -9.43 -0.35
C ASN A 23 -9.24 -10.20 -0.31
N THR A 24 -10.36 -9.52 -0.59
CA THR A 24 -11.68 -10.18 -0.65
C THR A 24 -11.67 -11.30 -1.68
N TRP A 25 -11.11 -11.01 -2.86
CA TRP A 25 -10.93 -11.95 -3.94
C TRP A 25 -10.07 -13.18 -3.59
N GLN A 26 -8.89 -12.95 -2.99
CA GLN A 26 -7.98 -14.02 -2.58
C GLN A 26 -8.60 -14.95 -1.54
N HIS A 27 -9.34 -14.37 -0.59
CA HIS A 27 -10.07 -15.14 0.41
C HIS A 27 -11.19 -15.98 -0.22
N THR A 28 -11.94 -15.44 -1.20
CA THR A 28 -12.94 -16.24 -1.92
C THR A 28 -12.30 -17.43 -2.64
N LEU A 29 -11.25 -17.19 -3.44
CA LEU A 29 -10.59 -18.26 -4.21
C LEU A 29 -9.95 -19.34 -3.33
N GLY A 30 -9.32 -18.97 -2.22
CA GLY A 30 -8.63 -19.91 -1.34
C GLY A 30 -9.54 -20.91 -0.62
N HIS A 31 -10.86 -20.71 -0.66
CA HIS A 31 -11.85 -21.53 0.04
C HIS A 31 -12.84 -22.25 -0.90
N LEU A 32 -12.64 -22.16 -2.22
CA LEU A 32 -13.47 -22.86 -3.21
C LEU A 32 -12.79 -24.14 -3.68
N GLU A 33 -13.52 -25.26 -3.70
CA GLU A 33 -13.00 -26.58 -4.10
C GLU A 33 -12.81 -26.71 -5.63
N ASP A 34 -13.73 -26.16 -6.42
CA ASP A 34 -13.58 -26.01 -7.88
C ASP A 34 -14.19 -24.66 -8.32
N PRO A 35 -13.40 -23.58 -8.29
CA PRO A 35 -13.94 -22.26 -8.53
C PRO A 35 -14.51 -22.10 -9.95
N GLY A 36 -13.95 -22.75 -10.98
CA GLY A 36 -14.12 -22.29 -12.36
C GLY A 36 -13.60 -20.85 -12.56
N ARG A 37 -13.36 -20.45 -13.81
CA ARG A 37 -12.86 -19.10 -14.13
C ARG A 37 -13.98 -18.19 -14.62
N THR A 38 -14.22 -17.09 -13.92
CA THR A 38 -15.20 -16.05 -14.27
C THR A 38 -14.52 -14.82 -14.88
N PRO A 39 -15.28 -13.91 -15.52
CA PRO A 39 -14.75 -12.62 -15.96
C PRO A 39 -14.21 -11.75 -14.82
N VAL A 40 -14.74 -11.92 -13.60
CA VAL A 40 -14.24 -11.22 -12.41
C VAL A 40 -12.84 -11.72 -12.06
N ASP A 41 -12.57 -13.04 -12.19
CA ASP A 41 -11.24 -13.61 -12.00
C ASP A 41 -10.22 -12.96 -12.91
N TRP A 42 -10.54 -12.92 -14.19
CA TRP A 42 -9.65 -12.32 -15.18
C TRP A 42 -9.40 -10.84 -14.88
N ALA A 43 -10.43 -10.07 -14.53
CA ALA A 43 -10.31 -8.65 -14.23
C ALA A 43 -9.47 -8.39 -12.99
N VAL A 44 -9.72 -9.09 -11.88
CA VAL A 44 -8.95 -8.91 -10.64
C VAL A 44 -7.52 -9.38 -10.84
N GLU A 45 -7.32 -10.55 -11.46
CA GLU A 45 -6.00 -11.14 -11.69
C GLU A 45 -5.11 -10.29 -12.60
N ASN A 46 -5.66 -9.55 -13.57
CA ASN A 46 -4.88 -8.77 -14.53
C ASN A 46 -4.79 -7.28 -14.18
N LEU A 47 -5.85 -6.70 -13.61
CA LEU A 47 -5.92 -5.27 -13.34
C LEU A 47 -5.61 -4.92 -11.88
N LEU A 48 -5.91 -5.79 -10.92
CA LEU A 48 -5.77 -5.43 -9.51
C LEU A 48 -4.65 -6.18 -8.81
N GLN A 49 -4.58 -7.52 -8.93
CA GLN A 49 -3.83 -8.39 -8.02
C GLN A 49 -2.35 -7.98 -7.78
N GLY A 50 -1.32 -8.35 -8.53
CA GLY A 50 0.04 -7.85 -8.30
C GLY A 50 0.32 -6.34 -8.51
N ARG A 51 -0.66 -5.43 -8.46
CA ARG A 51 -0.54 -4.02 -8.90
C ARG A 51 -0.62 -3.01 -7.75
N PHE A 52 -1.34 -3.32 -6.67
CA PHE A 52 -1.51 -2.39 -5.55
C PHE A 52 -0.47 -2.56 -4.44
N TYR A 53 0.06 -3.77 -4.23
CA TYR A 53 1.15 -3.95 -3.27
C TYR A 53 2.43 -3.17 -3.67
N PRO A 54 2.84 -3.06 -4.97
CA PRO A 54 3.98 -2.26 -5.35
C PRO A 54 3.77 -0.76 -5.07
N VAL A 55 2.55 -0.26 -5.31
CA VAL A 55 2.16 1.10 -4.93
C VAL A 55 2.36 1.28 -3.43
N PHE A 56 1.76 0.42 -2.62
CA PHE A 56 1.86 0.52 -1.17
C PHE A 56 3.32 0.41 -0.68
N SER A 57 4.14 -0.46 -1.28
CA SER A 57 5.56 -0.58 -0.98
C SER A 57 6.35 0.68 -1.27
N PHE A 58 6.16 1.23 -2.47
CA PHE A 58 6.79 2.47 -2.89
C PHE A 58 6.40 3.63 -1.95
N LEU A 59 5.12 3.74 -1.62
CA LEU A 59 4.63 4.75 -0.68
C LEU A 59 5.20 4.57 0.72
N PHE A 60 5.43 3.34 1.18
CA PHE A 60 6.07 3.07 2.47
C PHE A 60 7.49 3.65 2.52
N GLY A 61 8.28 3.46 1.46
CA GLY A 61 9.61 4.08 1.32
C GLY A 61 9.59 5.61 1.35
N LEU A 62 8.66 6.25 0.62
CA LEU A 62 8.45 7.71 0.69
C LEU A 62 8.12 8.17 2.12
N SER A 63 7.24 7.42 2.79
CA SER A 63 6.74 7.70 4.13
C SER A 63 7.83 7.59 5.20
N PHE A 64 8.75 6.65 5.00
CA PHE A 64 9.91 6.44 5.86
C PHE A 64 10.80 7.69 5.90
N VAL A 65 11.16 8.24 4.73
CA VAL A 65 11.98 9.45 4.64
C VAL A 65 11.27 10.66 5.24
N LEU A 66 9.97 10.83 4.98
CA LEU A 66 9.17 11.90 5.58
C LEU A 66 9.14 11.81 7.10
N PHE A 67 9.00 10.61 7.65
CA PHE A 67 9.04 10.41 9.09
C PHE A 67 10.43 10.73 9.67
N LEU A 68 11.51 10.23 9.05
CA LEU A 68 12.87 10.46 9.55
C LEU A 68 13.21 11.95 9.60
N ARG A 69 12.82 12.71 8.56
CA ARG A 69 12.97 14.18 8.53
C ARG A 69 12.15 14.87 9.61
N SER A 70 10.90 14.43 9.83
CA SER A 70 10.07 14.97 10.91
C SER A 70 10.62 14.64 12.29
N ALA A 71 11.23 13.47 12.46
CA ALA A 71 11.80 13.02 13.73
C ALA A 71 13.10 13.76 14.06
N ALA A 72 13.92 14.08 13.05
CA ALA A 72 15.17 14.82 13.23
C ALA A 72 14.96 16.21 13.85
N GLY A 73 13.79 16.82 13.63
CA GLY A 73 13.41 18.08 14.28
C GLY A 73 12.79 17.93 15.68
N ARG A 74 12.53 16.71 16.16
CA ARG A 74 11.85 16.45 17.46
C ARG A 74 12.74 15.73 18.48
N THR A 75 13.72 14.94 18.04
CA THR A 75 14.56 14.11 18.92
C THR A 75 16.00 14.05 18.41
N PRO A 76 17.00 13.98 19.32
CA PRO A 76 18.40 13.76 18.94
C PRO A 76 18.65 12.41 18.26
N HIS A 77 17.76 11.41 18.47
CA HIS A 77 17.91 10.06 17.93
C HIS A 77 16.74 9.66 17.01
N PRO A 78 16.61 10.27 15.82
CA PRO A 78 15.47 10.06 14.93
C PRO A 78 15.35 8.63 14.39
N ARG A 79 16.49 7.94 14.19
CA ARG A 79 16.54 6.54 13.74
C ARG A 79 16.03 5.58 14.82
N LEU A 80 16.26 5.88 16.10
CA LEU A 80 15.71 5.09 17.20
C LEU A 80 14.19 5.26 17.29
N ALA A 81 13.67 6.47 17.11
CA ALA A 81 12.23 6.70 17.03
C ALA A 81 11.60 5.94 15.84
N LEU A 82 12.32 5.85 14.71
CA LEU A 82 11.90 5.08 13.55
C LEU A 82 11.95 3.56 13.80
N LEU A 83 12.98 3.06 14.46
CA LEU A 83 13.06 1.67 14.87
C LEU A 83 11.89 1.30 15.78
N ARG A 84 11.58 2.13 16.80
CA ARG A 84 10.40 1.94 17.67
C ARG A 84 9.11 1.93 16.86
N ARG A 85 8.95 2.87 15.92
CA ARG A 85 7.79 2.93 15.03
C ARG A 85 7.61 1.63 14.24
N LEU A 86 8.69 1.08 13.70
CA LEU A 86 8.68 -0.16 12.94
C LEU A 86 8.45 -1.38 13.86
N ALA A 87 9.04 -1.40 15.06
CA ALA A 87 8.81 -2.45 16.05
C ALA A 87 7.33 -2.53 16.47
N VAL A 88 6.69 -1.38 16.75
CA VAL A 88 5.25 -1.34 17.05
C VAL A 88 4.43 -1.81 15.86
N LEU A 89 4.82 -1.44 14.63
CA LEU A 89 4.15 -1.94 13.42
C LEU A 89 4.33 -3.45 13.27
N ALA A 90 5.50 -4.01 13.60
CA ALA A 90 5.75 -5.44 13.62
C ALA A 90 4.87 -6.14 14.66
N CYS A 91 4.63 -5.54 15.83
CA CYS A 91 3.69 -6.09 16.81
C CYS A 91 2.26 -6.15 16.27
N PHE A 92 1.77 -5.08 15.62
CA PHE A 92 0.46 -5.11 14.96
C PHE A 92 0.40 -6.18 13.86
N GLY A 93 1.45 -6.27 13.04
CA GLY A 93 1.58 -7.30 12.01
C GLY A 93 1.59 -8.71 12.58
N ALA A 94 2.33 -8.97 13.67
CA ALA A 94 2.39 -10.29 14.29
C ALA A 94 1.03 -10.74 14.86
N VAL A 95 0.31 -9.83 15.52
CA VAL A 95 -1.07 -10.11 16.00
C VAL A 95 -2.01 -10.36 14.83
N HIS A 96 -1.90 -9.58 13.76
CA HIS A 96 -2.74 -9.72 12.58
C HIS A 96 -2.43 -10.98 11.77
N TRP A 97 -1.15 -11.35 11.66
CA TRP A 97 -0.68 -12.55 10.98
C TRP A 97 -1.23 -13.82 11.62
N ALA A 98 -1.43 -13.83 12.94
CA ALA A 98 -2.07 -14.94 13.65
C ALA A 98 -3.55 -15.15 13.22
N VAL A 99 -4.22 -14.08 12.76
CA VAL A 99 -5.61 -14.14 12.27
C VAL A 99 -5.66 -14.36 10.76
N ASN A 100 -4.72 -13.77 10.02
CA ASN A 100 -4.67 -13.83 8.56
C ASN A 100 -3.23 -14.04 8.08
N PRO A 101 -2.79 -15.30 7.94
CA PRO A 101 -1.48 -15.61 7.39
C PRO A 101 -1.32 -15.02 5.97
N GLY A 102 -0.13 -14.48 5.68
CA GLY A 102 0.14 -13.82 4.40
C GLY A 102 -0.18 -12.31 4.36
N GLU A 103 -0.42 -11.70 5.52
CA GLU A 103 -0.58 -10.26 5.65
C GLU A 103 0.72 -9.46 5.38
N VAL A 104 0.57 -8.16 5.15
CA VAL A 104 1.61 -7.32 4.54
C VAL A 104 2.41 -6.49 5.57
N LEU A 105 1.85 -6.18 6.74
CA LEU A 105 2.45 -5.29 7.76
C LEU A 105 3.72 -5.87 8.37
N LEU A 106 3.73 -7.14 8.77
CA LEU A 106 4.88 -7.77 9.39
C LEU A 106 6.07 -7.82 8.43
N PRO A 107 5.94 -8.32 7.18
CA PRO A 107 7.02 -8.20 6.19
C PRO A 107 7.49 -6.76 5.99
N TYR A 108 6.57 -5.79 5.95
CA TYR A 108 6.93 -4.38 5.72
C TYR A 108 7.69 -3.78 6.90
N ALA A 109 7.31 -4.13 8.13
CA ALA A 109 8.02 -3.72 9.32
C ALA A 109 9.44 -4.30 9.35
N LEU A 110 9.57 -5.61 9.06
CA LEU A 110 10.86 -6.30 9.01
C LEU A 110 11.77 -5.72 7.91
N PHE A 111 11.30 -5.60 6.67
CA PHE A 111 12.07 -4.97 5.60
C PHE A 111 12.38 -3.50 5.89
N GLY A 112 11.48 -2.77 6.55
CA GLY A 112 11.75 -1.42 7.02
C GLY A 112 12.93 -1.36 8.00
N MET A 113 13.03 -2.32 8.91
CA MET A 113 14.13 -2.40 9.88
C MET A 113 15.43 -2.89 9.24
N LEU A 114 15.36 -3.91 8.39
CA LEU A 114 16.53 -4.58 7.83
C LEU A 114 17.11 -3.88 6.59
N VAL A 115 16.29 -3.15 5.84
CA VAL A 115 16.70 -2.54 4.56
C VAL A 115 16.65 -1.02 4.63
N LEU A 116 15.52 -0.43 5.02
CA LEU A 116 15.41 1.03 5.02
C LEU A 116 16.23 1.69 6.14
N LEU A 117 16.33 1.07 7.32
CA LEU A 117 17.11 1.63 8.43
C LEU A 117 18.61 1.72 8.08
N PRO A 118 19.28 0.67 7.57
CA PRO A 118 20.66 0.79 7.09
C PRO A 118 20.78 1.72 5.88
N ALA A 119 19.82 1.69 4.95
CA ALA A 119 19.83 2.58 3.79
C ALA A 119 19.75 4.07 4.18
N SER A 120 19.23 4.41 5.36
CA SER A 120 19.20 5.78 5.88
C SER A 120 20.59 6.38 6.21
N PHE A 121 21.65 5.59 6.09
CA PHE A 121 23.04 6.04 6.23
C PHE A 121 23.76 6.18 4.88
N LEU A 122 23.16 5.68 3.79
CA LEU A 122 23.74 5.71 2.46
C LEU A 122 23.39 7.01 1.71
N PRO A 123 24.22 7.45 0.76
CA PRO A 123 23.86 8.56 -0.11
C PRO A 123 22.68 8.17 -1.02
N ARG A 124 21.83 9.15 -1.34
CA ARG A 124 20.61 8.98 -2.16
C ARG A 124 20.82 8.25 -3.50
N SER A 125 21.99 8.42 -4.12
CA SER A 125 22.35 7.74 -5.37
C SER A 125 22.56 6.24 -5.16
N ALA A 126 23.25 5.85 -4.08
CA ALA A 126 23.44 4.44 -3.73
C ALA A 126 22.11 3.78 -3.36
N VAL A 127 21.24 4.49 -2.63
CA VAL A 127 19.88 4.02 -2.30
C VAL A 127 19.07 3.79 -3.58
N LEU A 128 19.12 4.72 -4.54
CA LEU A 128 18.42 4.58 -5.82
C LEU A 128 18.97 3.40 -6.63
N LEU A 129 20.29 3.31 -6.79
CA LEU A 129 20.94 2.24 -7.55
C LEU A 129 20.62 0.87 -6.95
N LEU A 130 20.74 0.72 -5.63
CA LEU A 130 20.39 -0.50 -4.93
C LEU A 130 18.91 -0.82 -5.09
N GLY A 131 18.02 0.17 -4.96
CA GLY A 131 16.58 -0.02 -5.16
C GLY A 131 16.24 -0.51 -6.57
N VAL A 132 16.83 0.09 -7.61
CA VAL A 132 16.64 -0.33 -9.00
C VAL A 132 17.22 -1.74 -9.23
N ALA A 133 18.43 -2.02 -8.76
CA ALA A 133 19.06 -3.33 -8.91
C ALA A 133 18.26 -4.44 -8.23
N VAL A 134 17.83 -4.24 -6.98
CA VAL A 134 17.01 -5.20 -6.24
C VAL A 134 15.65 -5.39 -6.91
N THR A 135 15.02 -4.32 -7.41
CA THR A 135 13.74 -4.40 -8.11
C THR A 135 13.85 -5.18 -9.42
N ALA A 136 14.91 -4.92 -10.21
CA ALA A 136 15.15 -5.63 -11.47
C ALA A 136 15.46 -7.12 -11.22
N TRP A 137 16.30 -7.42 -10.23
CA TRP A 137 16.59 -8.79 -9.81
C TRP A 137 15.33 -9.51 -9.34
N ALA A 138 14.53 -8.90 -8.45
CA ALA A 138 13.28 -9.47 -7.99
C ALA A 138 12.29 -9.70 -9.15
N ALA A 139 12.19 -8.77 -10.10
CA ALA A 139 11.34 -8.92 -11.27
C ALA A 139 11.75 -10.13 -12.15
N SER A 140 13.06 -10.38 -12.30
CA SER A 140 13.57 -11.55 -13.03
C SER A 140 13.20 -12.88 -12.38
N LEU A 141 12.93 -12.88 -11.07
CA LEU A 141 12.52 -14.05 -10.28
C LEU A 141 10.99 -14.17 -10.12
N GLY A 142 10.20 -13.31 -10.78
CA GLY A 142 8.75 -13.29 -10.58
C GLY A 142 8.31 -12.67 -9.24
N GLY A 143 9.12 -11.74 -8.71
CA GLY A 143 8.80 -10.92 -7.54
C GLY A 143 9.40 -11.41 -6.21
N GLY A 144 9.93 -12.63 -6.18
CA GLY A 144 10.47 -13.23 -4.97
C GLY A 144 11.08 -14.62 -5.22
N PHE A 145 11.49 -15.29 -4.13
CA PHE A 145 11.96 -16.67 -4.19
C PHE A 145 11.52 -17.44 -2.95
N VAL A 146 11.50 -18.77 -3.03
CA VAL A 146 11.20 -19.63 -1.88
C VAL A 146 12.48 -19.89 -1.09
N ALA A 147 12.46 -19.58 0.21
CA ALA A 147 13.54 -19.85 1.15
C ALA A 147 12.99 -20.65 2.33
N GLY A 148 13.48 -21.86 2.55
CA GLY A 148 13.03 -22.71 3.66
C GLY A 148 11.52 -23.00 3.65
N GLY A 149 10.91 -23.14 2.46
CA GLY A 149 9.47 -23.37 2.30
C GLY A 149 8.60 -22.11 2.36
N VAL A 150 9.17 -20.92 2.57
CA VAL A 150 8.45 -19.65 2.64
C VAL A 150 8.76 -18.79 1.40
N PHE A 151 7.73 -18.28 0.73
CA PHE A 151 7.92 -17.34 -0.38
C PHE A 151 8.28 -15.94 0.14
N VAL A 152 9.50 -15.50 -0.14
CA VAL A 152 10.02 -14.19 0.27
C VAL A 152 9.84 -13.21 -0.88
N VAL A 153 9.01 -12.17 -0.68
CA VAL A 153 8.74 -11.14 -1.69
C VAL A 153 9.85 -10.09 -1.69
N VAL A 154 10.92 -10.36 -2.45
CA VAL A 154 12.10 -9.48 -2.58
C VAL A 154 11.78 -8.18 -3.31
N LEU A 155 10.67 -8.10 -4.03
CA LEU A 155 10.27 -6.86 -4.70
C LEU A 155 10.00 -5.72 -3.70
N VAL A 156 9.49 -6.04 -2.51
CA VAL A 156 9.13 -5.05 -1.47
C VAL A 156 10.33 -4.18 -1.07
N PRO A 157 11.48 -4.72 -0.62
CA PRO A 157 12.63 -3.90 -0.26
C PRO A 157 13.21 -3.07 -1.43
N GLY A 158 13.16 -3.58 -2.66
CA GLY A 158 13.58 -2.80 -3.84
C GLY A 158 12.73 -1.54 -4.03
N LEU A 159 11.40 -1.69 -3.96
CA LEU A 159 10.46 -0.58 -4.09
C LEU A 159 10.50 0.39 -2.91
N PHE A 160 10.76 -0.10 -1.70
CA PHE A 160 11.01 0.74 -0.53
C PHE A 160 12.18 1.70 -0.78
N LEU A 161 13.30 1.18 -1.29
CA LEU A 161 14.49 1.97 -1.59
C LEU A 161 14.23 2.98 -2.71
N ILE A 162 13.54 2.58 -3.79
CA ILE A 162 13.15 3.52 -4.87
C ILE A 162 12.25 4.63 -4.31
N GLY A 163 11.26 4.28 -3.47
CA GLY A 163 10.40 5.24 -2.78
C GLY A 163 11.20 6.21 -1.92
N ALA A 164 12.11 5.71 -1.10
CA ALA A 164 12.98 6.54 -0.28
C ALA A 164 13.83 7.50 -1.12
N ALA A 165 14.48 6.99 -2.17
CA ALA A 165 15.32 7.79 -3.05
C ALA A 165 14.53 8.87 -3.81
N LEU A 166 13.36 8.53 -4.39
CA LEU A 166 12.56 9.51 -5.13
C LEU A 166 11.99 10.63 -4.24
N MET A 167 11.79 10.38 -2.94
CA MET A 167 11.46 11.44 -1.98
C MET A 167 12.56 12.51 -1.90
N GLU A 168 13.81 12.10 -2.11
CA GLU A 168 14.98 12.97 -2.00
C GLU A 168 15.30 13.67 -3.32
N TYR A 169 15.17 12.96 -4.43
CA TYR A 169 15.40 13.51 -5.77
C TYR A 169 14.28 14.47 -6.22
N ARG A 170 13.04 14.25 -5.76
CA ARG A 170 11.86 15.07 -6.11
C ARG A 170 11.74 15.28 -7.63
N PRO A 171 11.45 14.22 -8.39
CA PRO A 171 11.36 14.31 -9.85
C PRO A 171 10.39 15.43 -10.27
N PRO A 172 10.73 16.20 -11.32
CA PRO A 172 9.92 17.33 -11.73
C PRO A 172 8.59 16.86 -12.30
N GLU A 173 7.54 17.64 -12.05
CA GLU A 173 6.16 17.28 -12.39
C GLU A 173 5.93 17.04 -13.89
N ARG A 174 6.75 17.64 -14.75
CA ARG A 174 6.73 17.41 -16.21
C ARG A 174 6.95 15.94 -16.60
N LEU A 175 7.52 15.13 -15.72
CA LEU A 175 7.72 13.70 -15.96
C LEU A 175 6.47 12.86 -15.71
N LEU A 176 5.41 13.40 -15.08
CA LEU A 176 4.22 12.63 -14.75
C LEU A 176 3.48 12.12 -15.99
N LEU A 177 3.27 12.97 -16.99
CA LEU A 177 2.60 12.59 -18.23
C LEU A 177 3.39 11.54 -19.04
N PRO A 178 4.68 11.74 -19.36
CA PRO A 178 5.43 10.71 -20.09
C PRO A 178 5.58 9.42 -19.28
N ALA A 179 5.72 9.48 -17.96
CA ALA A 179 5.72 8.29 -17.12
C ALA A 179 4.38 7.55 -17.17
N PHE A 180 3.25 8.26 -17.13
CA PHE A 180 1.92 7.68 -17.26
C PHE A 180 1.72 6.99 -18.62
N LEU A 181 2.05 7.68 -19.73
CA LEU A 181 1.87 7.14 -21.07
C LEU A 181 2.74 5.91 -21.31
N THR A 182 4.03 5.98 -20.96
CA THR A 182 4.96 4.86 -21.16
C THR A 182 4.61 3.66 -20.28
N SER A 183 4.29 3.88 -19.01
CA SER A 183 3.90 2.80 -18.09
C SER A 183 2.53 2.18 -18.42
N THR A 184 1.59 2.95 -18.94
CA THR A 184 0.28 2.43 -19.39
C THR A 184 0.45 1.54 -20.62
N ALA A 185 1.21 1.99 -21.61
CA ALA A 185 1.50 1.21 -22.81
C ALA A 185 2.27 -0.09 -22.47
N ALA A 186 3.33 0.03 -21.66
CA ALA A 186 4.10 -1.12 -21.19
C ALA A 186 3.24 -2.09 -20.37
N GLY A 187 2.39 -1.58 -19.46
CA GLY A 187 1.49 -2.39 -18.64
C GLY A 187 0.52 -3.20 -19.50
N GLY A 188 -0.14 -2.57 -20.47
CA GLY A 188 -1.05 -3.27 -21.39
C GLY A 188 -0.35 -4.37 -22.20
N TRP A 189 0.84 -4.07 -22.72
CA TRP A 189 1.63 -5.04 -23.49
C TRP A 189 2.12 -6.22 -22.64
N LEU A 190 2.64 -5.93 -21.44
CA LEU A 190 3.12 -6.97 -20.52
C LEU A 190 1.99 -7.85 -19.98
N VAL A 191 0.81 -7.27 -19.72
CA VAL A 191 -0.39 -8.06 -19.36
C VAL A 191 -0.79 -8.98 -20.51
N TRP A 192 -0.79 -8.49 -21.75
CA TRP A 192 -1.09 -9.33 -22.92
C TRP A 192 -0.09 -10.49 -23.05
N LEU A 193 1.22 -10.22 -22.94
CA LEU A 193 2.26 -11.25 -22.97
C LEU A 193 2.11 -12.27 -21.83
N TRP A 194 1.80 -11.80 -20.62
CA TRP A 194 1.53 -12.66 -19.47
C TRP A 194 0.38 -13.64 -19.76
N ASN A 195 -0.74 -13.17 -20.31
CA ASN A 195 -1.88 -14.05 -20.60
C ASN A 195 -1.58 -15.10 -21.68
N GLY A 196 -0.61 -14.85 -22.56
CA GLY A 196 -0.18 -15.81 -23.58
C GLY A 196 0.90 -16.81 -23.11
N THR A 197 1.66 -16.48 -22.07
CA THR A 197 2.87 -17.26 -21.68
C THR A 197 2.83 -17.80 -20.26
N TYR A 198 2.04 -17.18 -19.37
CA TYR A 198 2.02 -17.46 -17.94
C TYR A 198 3.40 -17.41 -17.26
N ALA A 199 4.34 -16.61 -17.80
CA ALA A 199 5.66 -16.43 -17.22
C ALA A 199 5.64 -15.45 -16.03
N THR A 200 5.99 -15.91 -14.83
CA THR A 200 5.88 -15.15 -13.57
C THR A 200 6.67 -13.83 -13.55
N GLY A 201 7.80 -13.78 -14.26
CA GLY A 201 8.57 -12.54 -14.46
C GLY A 201 7.77 -11.46 -15.20
N LEU A 202 7.00 -11.85 -16.23
CA LEU A 202 6.14 -10.92 -16.98
C LEU A 202 4.97 -10.43 -16.13
N TYR A 203 4.38 -11.29 -15.30
CA TYR A 203 3.36 -10.87 -14.32
C TYR A 203 3.87 -9.78 -13.39
N THR A 204 5.10 -9.94 -12.90
CA THR A 204 5.73 -8.98 -11.99
C THR A 204 6.06 -7.67 -12.68
N ALA A 205 6.63 -7.75 -13.89
CA ALA A 205 6.92 -6.57 -14.71
C ALA A 205 5.63 -5.80 -15.07
N ALA A 206 4.55 -6.51 -15.44
CA ALA A 206 3.23 -5.93 -15.65
C ALA A 206 2.73 -5.24 -14.37
N GLY A 207 2.88 -5.88 -13.21
CA GLY A 207 2.55 -5.32 -11.90
C GLY A 207 3.22 -3.97 -11.63
N LEU A 208 4.53 -3.89 -11.89
CA LEU A 208 5.33 -2.65 -11.74
C LEU A 208 4.91 -1.55 -12.71
N ALA A 209 4.67 -1.90 -13.97
CA ALA A 209 4.23 -0.96 -14.99
C ALA A 209 2.84 -0.40 -14.66
N CYS A 210 1.88 -1.27 -14.35
CA CYS A 210 0.53 -0.88 -13.94
C CYS A 210 0.54 -0.05 -12.65
N ALA A 211 1.33 -0.42 -11.63
CA ALA A 211 1.47 0.37 -10.40
C ALA A 211 1.96 1.80 -10.69
N THR A 212 2.93 1.93 -11.59
CA THR A 212 3.45 3.24 -12.04
C THR A 212 2.38 4.03 -12.78
N ALA A 213 1.65 3.38 -13.70
CA ALA A 213 0.54 3.97 -14.43
C ALA A 213 -0.57 4.45 -13.49
N TYR A 214 -0.93 3.66 -12.48
CA TYR A 214 -1.96 4.02 -11.52
C TYR A 214 -1.55 5.21 -10.64
N CYS A 215 -0.30 5.23 -10.15
CA CYS A 215 0.19 6.35 -9.35
C CYS A 215 0.24 7.65 -10.17
N THR A 216 0.87 7.60 -11.34
CA THR A 216 1.04 8.78 -12.20
C THR A 216 -0.29 9.25 -12.78
N GLY A 217 -1.16 8.33 -13.18
CA GLY A 217 -2.52 8.61 -13.62
C GLY A 217 -3.35 9.29 -12.55
N LEU A 218 -3.35 8.77 -11.31
CA LEU A 218 -4.05 9.43 -10.20
C LEU A 218 -3.49 10.83 -9.93
N LEU A 219 -2.16 11.00 -9.92
CA LEU A 219 -1.53 12.31 -9.73
C LEU A 219 -1.91 13.30 -10.84
N LEU A 220 -2.09 12.85 -12.09
CA LEU A 220 -2.59 13.67 -13.19
C LEU A 220 -4.08 14.01 -13.00
N LEU A 221 -4.91 13.05 -12.61
CA LEU A 221 -6.34 13.29 -12.33
C LEU A 221 -6.55 14.31 -11.21
N LEU A 222 -5.70 14.28 -10.18
CA LEU A 222 -5.70 15.25 -9.08
C LEU A 222 -5.33 16.69 -9.52
N ARG A 223 -4.88 16.89 -10.76
CA ARG A 223 -4.61 18.21 -11.37
C ARG A 223 -5.78 18.72 -12.21
N THR A 224 -6.83 17.92 -12.38
CA THR A 224 -8.03 18.28 -13.14
C THR A 224 -9.15 18.73 -12.20
N ARG A 225 -10.32 19.06 -12.78
CA ARG A 225 -11.56 19.31 -12.03
C ARG A 225 -11.98 18.17 -11.09
N LEU A 226 -11.46 16.96 -11.28
CA LEU A 226 -11.76 15.79 -10.44
C LEU A 226 -11.04 15.80 -9.09
N ARG A 227 -10.13 16.74 -8.84
CA ARG A 227 -9.39 16.84 -7.56
C ARG A 227 -10.31 16.84 -6.34
N GLY A 228 -11.36 17.66 -6.36
CA GLY A 228 -12.31 17.79 -5.25
C GLY A 228 -12.95 16.45 -4.84
N PRO A 229 -13.72 15.80 -5.73
CA PRO A 229 -14.38 14.54 -5.40
C PRO A 229 -13.38 13.42 -5.06
N LEU A 230 -12.27 13.31 -5.80
CA LEU A 230 -11.25 12.28 -5.54
C LEU A 230 -10.63 12.44 -4.15
N THR A 231 -10.20 13.64 -3.79
CA THR A 231 -9.60 13.89 -2.46
C THR A 231 -10.60 13.75 -1.33
N ALA A 232 -11.88 14.05 -1.55
CA ALA A 232 -12.94 13.86 -0.56
C ALA A 232 -13.16 12.38 -0.18
N VAL A 233 -12.89 11.46 -1.11
CA VAL A 233 -13.01 10.00 -0.91
C VAL A 233 -11.67 9.41 -0.45
N LEU A 234 -10.59 9.70 -1.16
CA LEU A 234 -9.31 8.99 -0.99
C LEU A 234 -8.51 9.49 0.23
N ASN A 235 -8.50 10.79 0.52
CA ASN A 235 -7.68 11.31 1.62
C ASN A 235 -8.13 10.79 3.00
N PRO A 236 -9.43 10.72 3.33
CA PRO A 236 -9.87 10.11 4.59
C PRO A 236 -9.39 8.67 4.72
N LEU A 237 -9.52 7.87 3.66
CA LEU A 237 -9.06 6.48 3.65
C LEU A 237 -7.56 6.37 3.89
N GLY A 238 -6.75 7.14 3.16
CA GLY A 238 -5.29 7.08 3.27
C GLY A 238 -4.73 7.64 4.57
N ARG A 239 -5.45 8.57 5.22
CA ARG A 239 -5.10 9.07 6.56
C ARG A 239 -5.38 8.06 7.67
N MET A 240 -6.24 7.08 7.40
CA MET A 240 -6.62 5.99 8.30
C MET A 240 -6.20 4.63 7.71
N ALA A 241 -5.07 4.60 7.00
CA ALA A 241 -4.64 3.41 6.27
C ALA A 241 -4.48 2.16 7.13
N LEU A 242 -3.86 2.30 8.30
CA LEU A 242 -3.64 1.18 9.22
C LEU A 242 -4.96 0.70 9.81
N THR A 243 -5.83 1.63 10.21
CA THR A 243 -7.17 1.32 10.74
C THR A 243 -8.02 0.61 9.67
N ASN A 244 -8.12 1.18 8.47
CA ASN A 244 -8.95 0.63 7.40
C ASN A 244 -8.44 -0.72 6.90
N TYR A 245 -7.11 -0.90 6.84
CA TYR A 245 -6.52 -2.19 6.51
C TYR A 245 -6.85 -3.25 7.57
N LEU A 246 -6.56 -2.99 8.84
CA LEU A 246 -6.77 -3.99 9.90
C LEU A 246 -8.24 -4.32 10.14
N VAL A 247 -9.15 -3.35 9.96
CA VAL A 247 -10.60 -3.59 10.07
C VAL A 247 -11.14 -4.38 8.88
N SER A 248 -10.52 -4.30 7.69
CA SER A 248 -10.99 -5.01 6.50
C SER A 248 -10.96 -6.54 6.66
N THR A 249 -9.91 -7.07 7.29
CA THR A 249 -9.71 -8.51 7.45
C THR A 249 -10.84 -9.21 8.20
N PRO A 250 -11.21 -8.84 9.44
CA PRO A 250 -12.31 -9.52 10.13
C PRO A 250 -13.64 -9.39 9.37
N VAL A 251 -13.89 -8.27 8.68
CA VAL A 251 -15.10 -8.11 7.87
C VAL A 251 -15.14 -9.13 6.72
N ILE A 252 -14.01 -9.32 6.02
CA ILE A 252 -13.89 -10.33 4.96
C ILE A 252 -14.06 -11.74 5.53
N LEU A 253 -13.35 -12.07 6.62
CA LEU A 253 -13.39 -13.41 7.23
C LEU A 253 -14.79 -13.78 7.73
N LEU A 254 -15.50 -12.85 8.37
CA LEU A 254 -16.88 -13.06 8.81
C LEU A 254 -17.87 -13.19 7.65
N SER A 255 -17.51 -12.68 6.47
CA SER A 255 -18.33 -12.75 5.26
C SER A 255 -18.04 -13.98 4.40
N LEU A 256 -17.05 -14.83 4.76
CA LEU A 256 -16.64 -15.99 3.98
C LEU A 256 -17.80 -16.90 3.54
N PRO A 257 -18.78 -17.26 4.39
CA PRO A 257 -19.89 -18.12 3.97
C PRO A 257 -20.73 -17.53 2.83
N LEU A 258 -20.89 -16.20 2.80
CA LEU A 258 -21.58 -15.51 1.72
C LEU A 258 -20.73 -15.49 0.44
N LEU A 259 -19.42 -15.31 0.59
CA LEU A 259 -18.48 -15.21 -0.52
C LEU A 259 -18.27 -16.55 -1.22
N THR A 260 -18.19 -17.65 -0.48
CA THR A 260 -17.98 -18.99 -1.04
C THR A 260 -19.26 -19.59 -1.63
N ALA A 261 -20.43 -19.12 -1.20
CA ALA A 261 -21.71 -19.54 -1.76
C ALA A 261 -22.00 -18.95 -3.15
N ASP A 262 -21.25 -17.93 -3.58
CA ASP A 262 -21.48 -17.24 -4.86
C ASP A 262 -20.47 -17.64 -5.95
N PRO A 263 -20.88 -18.46 -6.93
CA PRO A 263 -20.00 -18.87 -8.02
C PRO A 263 -19.60 -17.72 -8.96
N THR A 264 -20.30 -16.58 -8.94
CA THR A 264 -20.07 -15.45 -9.86
C THR A 264 -19.07 -14.40 -9.33
N ARG A 265 -18.78 -14.43 -8.02
CA ARG A 265 -17.89 -13.50 -7.29
C ARG A 265 -18.43 -12.07 -7.20
N LEU A 266 -19.67 -11.86 -7.63
CA LEU A 266 -20.34 -10.57 -7.54
C LEU A 266 -20.58 -10.15 -6.08
N SER A 267 -20.83 -11.11 -5.19
CA SER A 267 -20.89 -10.90 -3.74
C SER A 267 -19.58 -10.34 -3.17
N GLY A 268 -18.43 -10.80 -3.66
CA GLY A 268 -17.12 -10.26 -3.28
C GLY A 268 -16.91 -8.83 -3.74
N VAL A 269 -17.30 -8.52 -4.99
CA VAL A 269 -17.26 -7.15 -5.52
C VAL A 269 -18.21 -6.23 -4.75
N ALA A 270 -19.44 -6.69 -4.47
CA ALA A 270 -20.44 -5.96 -3.72
C ALA A 270 -19.99 -5.71 -2.27
N LEU A 271 -19.42 -6.72 -1.61
CA LEU A 271 -18.85 -6.60 -0.27
C LEU A 271 -17.72 -5.57 -0.26
N ALA A 272 -16.75 -5.67 -1.18
CA ALA A 272 -15.65 -4.72 -1.24
C ALA A 272 -16.16 -3.28 -1.46
N ALA A 273 -17.12 -3.07 -2.36
CA ALA A 273 -17.73 -1.76 -2.59
C ALA A 273 -18.47 -1.22 -1.35
N ALA A 274 -19.26 -2.06 -0.68
CA ALA A 274 -20.00 -1.70 0.53
C ALA A 274 -19.04 -1.34 1.68
N VAL A 275 -18.01 -2.16 1.91
CA VAL A 275 -17.00 -1.92 2.95
C VAL A 275 -16.23 -0.63 2.66
N LEU A 276 -15.82 -0.38 1.41
CA LEU A 276 -15.15 0.88 1.06
C LEU A 276 -16.05 2.10 1.29
N ALA A 277 -17.34 2.03 0.92
CA ALA A 277 -18.29 3.11 1.18
C ALA A 277 -18.43 3.39 2.68
N LEU A 278 -18.58 2.35 3.50
CA LEU A 278 -18.64 2.45 4.95
C LEU A 278 -17.35 2.99 5.55
N GLN A 279 -16.18 2.52 5.08
CA GLN A 279 -14.88 3.01 5.53
C GLN A 279 -14.66 4.48 5.17
N VAL A 280 -15.13 4.94 4.00
CA VAL A 280 -15.08 6.36 3.63
C VAL A 280 -15.95 7.19 4.57
N ALA A 281 -17.20 6.76 4.80
CA ALA A 281 -18.13 7.45 5.68
C ALA A 281 -17.58 7.53 7.12
N PHE A 282 -17.12 6.40 7.66
CA PHE A 282 -16.49 6.31 8.97
C PHE A 282 -15.23 7.18 9.07
N SER A 283 -14.33 7.09 8.09
CA SER A 283 -13.08 7.86 8.08
C SER A 283 -13.36 9.36 8.06
N ARG A 284 -14.36 9.82 7.30
CA ARG A 284 -14.78 11.22 7.28
C ARG A 284 -15.36 11.65 8.61
N TRP A 285 -16.29 10.88 9.16
CA TRP A 285 -16.91 11.14 10.46
C TRP A 285 -15.89 11.18 11.61
N TRP A 286 -14.95 10.25 11.62
CA TRP A 286 -13.90 10.15 12.64
C TRP A 286 -12.92 11.32 12.52
N LEU A 287 -12.39 11.59 11.32
CA LEU A 287 -11.41 12.65 11.11
C LEU A 287 -12.01 14.06 11.21
N ALA A 288 -13.34 14.20 11.24
CA ALA A 288 -13.98 15.47 11.61
C ALA A 288 -13.76 15.82 13.10
N ARG A 289 -13.70 14.81 13.97
CA ARG A 289 -13.55 14.96 15.43
C ARG A 289 -12.10 14.78 15.90
N PHE A 290 -11.37 13.88 15.25
CA PHE A 290 -10.01 13.48 15.63
C PHE A 290 -8.97 13.85 14.56
N ARG A 291 -7.70 13.94 14.98
CA ARG A 291 -6.56 14.29 14.12
C ARG A 291 -6.01 13.08 13.36
N TYR A 292 -6.02 11.91 14.00
CA TYR A 292 -5.51 10.64 13.50
C TYR A 292 -6.58 9.55 13.62
N GLY A 293 -6.51 8.52 12.79
CA GLY A 293 -7.33 7.32 12.99
C GLY A 293 -7.00 6.62 14.31
N PRO A 294 -7.89 5.74 14.81
CA PRO A 294 -7.71 5.06 16.10
C PRO A 294 -6.36 4.33 16.21
N LEU A 295 -6.04 3.45 15.25
CA LEU A 295 -4.80 2.66 15.31
C LEU A 295 -3.58 3.51 14.97
N GLU A 296 -3.72 4.50 14.08
CA GLU A 296 -2.66 5.46 13.80
C GLU A 296 -2.29 6.30 15.03
N TRP A 297 -3.28 6.65 15.84
CA TRP A 297 -3.08 7.37 17.09
C TRP A 297 -2.35 6.50 18.12
N VAL A 298 -2.80 5.26 18.33
CA VAL A 298 -2.14 4.30 19.22
C VAL A 298 -0.70 4.07 18.78
N TRP A 299 -0.50 3.78 17.49
CA TRP A 299 0.82 3.60 16.90
C TRP A 299 1.74 4.81 17.14
N ARG A 300 1.21 6.02 17.01
CA ARG A 300 1.96 7.25 17.25
C ARG A 300 2.29 7.45 18.74
N CYS A 301 1.37 7.15 19.64
CA CYS A 301 1.63 7.23 21.08
C CYS A 301 2.74 6.27 21.50
N LEU A 302 2.69 5.01 21.01
CA LEU A 302 3.71 4.00 21.27
C LEU A 302 5.06 4.36 20.62
N THR A 303 5.07 4.96 19.43
CA THR A 303 6.30 5.42 18.78
C THR A 303 7.06 6.45 19.63
N TRP A 304 6.32 7.40 20.21
CA TRP A 304 6.90 8.50 20.98
C TRP A 304 6.96 8.24 22.49
N MET A 305 6.38 7.13 22.96
CA MET A 305 6.21 6.82 24.38
C MET A 305 5.51 7.96 25.14
N GLU A 306 4.60 8.67 24.47
CA GLU A 306 3.93 9.87 24.98
C GLU A 306 2.50 9.91 24.45
N ARG A 307 1.55 10.31 25.30
CA ARG A 307 0.15 10.47 24.89
C ARG A 307 0.00 11.72 24.02
N VAL A 308 -0.06 11.52 22.70
CA VAL A 308 -0.24 12.63 21.74
C VAL A 308 -1.69 13.10 21.75
N PRO A 309 -1.97 14.42 21.82
CA PRO A 309 -3.34 14.93 21.73
C PRO A 309 -4.01 14.56 20.39
N ASN A 310 -5.20 13.94 20.45
CA ASN A 310 -5.93 13.51 19.24
C ASN A 310 -7.17 14.35 18.92
N ARG A 311 -7.81 15.00 19.89
CA ARG A 311 -8.99 15.84 19.63
C ARG A 311 -8.60 17.07 18.80
N ARG A 312 -9.46 17.50 17.87
CA ARG A 312 -9.32 18.79 17.21
C ARG A 312 -9.76 19.88 18.19
N ILE A 313 -8.98 20.96 18.28
CA ILE A 313 -9.34 22.13 19.10
C ILE A 313 -10.54 22.76 18.38
N GLY A 314 -11.72 22.78 19.01
CA GLY A 314 -12.98 23.25 18.44
C GLY A 314 -14.10 22.20 18.29
N SER A 315 -13.87 20.92 18.65
CA SER A 315 -14.97 19.97 18.88
C SER A 315 -15.33 20.01 20.37
N GLU A 316 -16.21 20.94 20.77
CA GLU A 316 -16.87 20.86 22.07
C GLU A 316 -17.79 19.63 22.12
N PRO A 317 -17.99 19.03 23.31
CA PRO A 317 -18.74 17.79 23.50
C PRO A 317 -20.18 17.85 23.01
#